data_AF-A0A1Y0KXY5-F1
#
_entry.id   AF-A0A1Y0KXY5-F1
#
_cell.length_a   1.000
_cell.length_b   1.000
_cell.length_c   1.000
_cell.angle_alpha   90.00
_cell.angle_beta   90.00
_cell.angle_gamma   90.00
#
_symmetry.space_group_name_H-M   'P 1'
#
loop_
_entity.id
_entity.type
_entity.pdbx_description
1 polymer ?
#
loop_
_entity_poly.entity_id
_entity_poly.type
_entity_poly.pdbx_seq_one_letter_code
_entity_poly.pdbx_strand_id
1 'polypeptide(L)'
;MSIPVTQGAASAAGAVWEVLRYDTVSDNRQLILKGAGYTGEEEIFVGFRTYQSEPADYYNLLAGVFTGYVPGNSFDSQPGARLSGVPAHNNRIDYWLTLNPQRIAMAMKVGTPVYESCYVGKCLPYARPSQYPYPVVCSGMLTGAAATRFSDTSENHTIGYKGNSARLGLRSNDGWLDAYCYPWGNSRIAGSTQLRDTGGVYHLLPIELHDNTANLWGALDGISYITGFNNAVENTLTIDEIDYVVIQDVARNGFTDYYALRMDA
;
A
#
# COMPACT_ATOMS: atom_id res chain seq x y z
N MET A 1 -5.55 29.21 -7.42
CA MET A 1 -4.84 28.74 -8.63
C MET A 1 -5.02 27.23 -8.65
N SER A 2 -5.96 26.71 -9.43
CA SER A 2 -6.18 25.27 -9.54
C SER A 2 -4.97 24.67 -10.24
N ILE A 3 -4.22 23.83 -9.53
CA ILE A 3 -3.23 22.97 -10.17
C ILE A 3 -4.01 22.11 -11.18
N PRO A 4 -3.70 22.17 -12.48
CA PRO A 4 -4.37 21.32 -13.45
C PRO A 4 -4.03 19.87 -13.10
N VAL A 5 -5.03 19.09 -12.68
CA VAL A 5 -4.94 17.63 -12.58
C VAL A 5 -4.92 17.07 -14.01
N THR A 6 -3.82 17.26 -14.71
CA THR A 6 -3.49 16.37 -15.84
C THR A 6 -3.39 14.97 -15.27
N GLN A 7 -4.06 14.01 -15.90
CA GLN A 7 -4.11 12.62 -15.44
C GLN A 7 -2.72 11.96 -15.24
N GLY A 8 -1.61 12.60 -15.63
CA GLY A 8 -0.25 12.27 -15.15
C GLY A 8 0.06 10.77 -15.18
N ALA A 9 0.49 10.23 -14.03
CA ALA A 9 0.76 8.80 -13.85
C ALA A 9 -0.44 7.88 -14.17
N ALA A 10 -1.68 8.36 -14.00
CA ALA A 10 -2.87 7.59 -14.36
C ALA A 10 -3.08 7.51 -15.88
N SER A 11 -2.78 8.60 -16.60
CA SER A 11 -2.81 8.61 -18.07
C SER A 11 -1.72 7.72 -18.67
N ALA A 12 -0.54 7.69 -18.04
CA ALA A 12 0.58 6.85 -18.47
C ALA A 12 0.19 5.36 -18.33
N ALA A 13 -0.34 4.99 -17.15
CA ALA A 13 -0.86 3.65 -16.86
C ALA A 13 -2.16 3.25 -17.57
N GLY A 14 -2.72 4.10 -18.43
CA GLY A 14 -4.04 3.87 -19.05
C GLY A 14 -5.17 3.68 -18.04
N ALA A 15 -4.98 4.13 -16.79
CA ALA A 15 -5.88 3.90 -15.67
C ALA A 15 -6.85 5.07 -15.51
N VAL A 16 -8.16 4.77 -15.49
CA VAL A 16 -9.20 5.76 -15.29
C VAL A 16 -9.69 5.71 -13.85
N TRP A 17 -9.26 6.68 -13.05
CA TRP A 17 -9.76 6.93 -11.70
C TRP A 17 -10.65 8.18 -11.69
N GLU A 18 -11.93 8.01 -11.38
CA GLU A 18 -12.90 9.09 -11.21
C GLU A 18 -12.72 9.74 -9.83
N VAL A 19 -12.67 11.07 -9.77
CA VAL A 19 -12.63 11.82 -8.50
C VAL A 19 -14.04 12.00 -7.97
N LEU A 20 -14.37 11.30 -6.88
CA LEU A 20 -15.68 11.42 -6.20
C LEU A 20 -15.71 12.54 -5.15
N ARG A 21 -14.57 12.79 -4.50
CA ARG A 21 -14.40 13.86 -3.53
C ARG A 21 -12.98 14.39 -3.57
N TYR A 22 -12.83 15.71 -3.60
CA TYR A 22 -11.54 16.37 -3.44
C TYR A 22 -11.71 17.63 -2.58
N ASP A 23 -11.24 17.56 -1.35
CA ASP A 23 -11.27 18.66 -0.38
C ASP A 23 -9.85 19.12 -0.11
N THR A 24 -9.58 20.36 -0.51
CA THR A 24 -8.30 21.04 -0.32
C THR A 24 -8.40 22.21 0.66
N VAL A 25 -9.57 22.42 1.26
CA VAL A 25 -9.88 23.60 2.08
C VAL A 25 -9.80 23.27 3.57
N SER A 26 -10.29 22.08 3.96
CA SER A 26 -10.18 21.61 5.34
C SER A 26 -8.71 21.42 5.77
N ASP A 27 -8.44 21.59 7.07
CA ASP A 27 -7.12 21.32 7.66
C ASP A 27 -6.65 19.89 7.33
N ASN A 28 -7.58 18.95 7.48
CA ASN A 28 -7.42 17.56 7.06
C ASN A 28 -8.02 17.39 5.66
N ARG A 29 -7.16 17.49 4.65
CA ARG A 29 -7.50 17.36 3.22
C ARG A 29 -7.88 15.93 2.90
N GLN A 30 -8.78 15.72 1.95
CA GLN A 30 -9.25 14.38 1.57
C GLN A 30 -9.43 14.25 0.06
N LEU A 31 -9.18 13.03 -0.42
CA LEU A 31 -9.39 12.58 -1.78
C LEU A 31 -10.10 11.23 -1.72
N ILE A 32 -11.20 11.06 -2.45
CA ILE A 32 -11.85 9.77 -2.68
C ILE A 32 -11.97 9.57 -4.18
N LEU A 33 -11.54 8.40 -4.63
CA LEU A 33 -11.47 8.01 -6.02
C LEU A 33 -12.29 6.74 -6.26
N LYS A 34 -12.78 6.57 -7.50
CA LYS A 34 -13.40 5.35 -8.00
C LYS A 34 -12.67 4.83 -9.23
N GLY A 35 -12.13 3.62 -9.14
CA GLY A 35 -11.50 2.91 -10.25
C GLY A 35 -12.52 2.03 -10.96
N ALA A 36 -12.39 1.91 -12.29
CA ALA A 36 -13.29 1.13 -13.13
C ALA A 36 -12.87 -0.34 -13.30
N GLY A 37 -11.69 -0.71 -12.79
CA GLY A 37 -11.09 -2.02 -13.02
C GLY A 37 -10.68 -2.25 -14.49
N TYR A 38 -10.11 -3.42 -14.78
CA TYR A 38 -9.67 -3.74 -16.15
C TYR A 38 -10.83 -3.98 -17.12
N THR A 39 -12.02 -4.33 -16.62
CA THR A 39 -13.22 -4.52 -17.44
C THR A 39 -13.95 -3.21 -17.73
N GLY A 40 -13.67 -2.14 -16.97
CA GLY A 40 -14.38 -0.87 -17.05
C GLY A 40 -15.75 -0.87 -16.39
N GLU A 41 -16.16 -1.98 -15.76
CA GLU A 41 -17.49 -2.17 -15.17
C GLU A 41 -17.46 -2.28 -13.65
N GLU A 42 -16.28 -2.22 -13.04
CA GLU A 42 -16.12 -2.34 -11.60
C GLU A 42 -16.25 -0.98 -10.91
N GLU A 43 -16.60 -0.98 -9.63
CA GLU A 43 -16.56 0.22 -8.79
C GLU A 43 -15.61 -0.02 -7.62
N ILE A 44 -14.38 0.44 -7.75
CA ILE A 44 -13.31 0.26 -6.76
C ILE A 44 -13.08 1.57 -6.02
N PHE A 45 -13.49 1.64 -4.76
CA PHE A 45 -13.42 2.87 -3.98
C PHE A 45 -12.17 2.91 -3.10
N VAL A 46 -11.32 3.91 -3.32
CA VAL A 46 -10.11 4.17 -2.52
C VAL A 46 -10.07 5.63 -2.09
N GLY A 47 -9.27 5.95 -1.08
CA GLY A 47 -9.11 7.32 -0.63
C GLY A 47 -7.87 7.59 0.18
N PHE A 48 -7.56 8.87 0.29
CA PHE A 48 -6.46 9.40 1.10
C PHE A 48 -6.96 10.61 1.88
N ARG A 49 -6.59 10.71 3.16
CA ARG A 49 -6.88 11.89 3.99
C ARG A 49 -5.65 12.29 4.79
N THR A 50 -5.35 13.58 4.92
CA THR A 50 -4.31 14.04 5.86
C THR A 50 -4.84 14.02 7.30
N TYR A 51 -3.99 13.75 8.27
CA TYR A 51 -4.30 13.95 9.67
C TYR A 51 -3.04 14.40 10.42
N GLN A 52 -3.17 15.44 11.23
CA GLN A 52 -2.01 16.15 11.76
C GLN A 52 -2.25 16.76 13.14
N SER A 53 -1.15 17.03 13.83
CA SER A 53 -1.12 17.81 15.07
C SER A 53 0.23 18.52 15.17
N GLU A 54 0.21 19.85 15.14
CA GLU A 54 1.42 20.67 15.31
C GLU A 54 2.06 20.49 16.71
N PRO A 55 1.30 20.47 17.83
CA PRO A 55 1.89 20.22 19.15
C PRO A 55 2.54 18.84 19.32
N ALA A 56 2.02 17.83 18.61
CA ALA A 56 2.54 16.46 18.66
C ALA A 56 3.48 16.12 17.48
N ASP A 57 3.76 17.09 16.61
CA ASP A 57 4.68 17.01 15.46
C ASP A 57 4.47 15.78 14.56
N TYR A 58 3.21 15.55 14.13
CA TYR A 58 2.90 14.58 13.09
C TYR A 58 2.01 15.18 12.02
N TYR A 59 2.27 14.81 10.76
CA TYR A 59 1.58 15.31 9.56
C TYR A 59 1.40 14.16 8.58
N ASN A 60 0.50 13.25 8.90
CA ASN A 60 0.42 11.92 8.29
C ASN A 60 -0.65 11.85 7.19
N LEU A 61 -0.55 10.82 6.36
CA LEU A 61 -1.61 10.41 5.44
C LEU A 61 -2.36 9.21 6.01
N LEU A 62 -3.66 9.12 5.73
CA LEU A 62 -4.52 8.00 6.03
C LEU A 62 -4.96 7.39 4.70
N ALA A 63 -4.43 6.22 4.37
CA ALA A 63 -4.88 5.43 3.25
C ALA A 63 -6.19 4.71 3.61
N GLY A 64 -7.11 4.61 2.66
CA GLY A 64 -8.40 3.99 2.88
C GLY A 64 -8.94 3.27 1.66
N VAL A 65 -9.74 2.24 1.92
CA VAL A 65 -10.61 1.59 0.94
C VAL A 65 -12.02 1.51 1.48
N PHE A 66 -12.99 1.47 0.56
CA PHE A 66 -14.41 1.46 0.88
C PHE A 66 -15.15 0.41 0.04
N THR A 67 -16.31 -0.03 0.53
CA THR A 67 -17.22 -0.90 -0.23
C THR A 67 -18.33 -0.12 -0.93
N GLY A 68 -18.29 1.22 -0.86
CA GLY A 68 -19.23 2.12 -1.49
C GLY A 68 -18.92 3.56 -1.14
N TYR A 69 -19.63 4.50 -1.77
CA TYR A 69 -19.49 5.93 -1.53
C TYR A 69 -20.84 6.56 -1.20
N VAL A 70 -20.88 7.35 -0.11
CA VAL A 70 -22.03 8.16 0.28
C VAL A 70 -21.56 9.61 0.47
N PRO A 71 -22.02 10.56 -0.37
CA PRO A 71 -21.54 11.95 -0.32
C PRO A 71 -21.71 12.64 1.04
N GLY A 72 -22.78 12.29 1.78
CA GLY A 72 -23.06 12.85 3.11
C GLY A 72 -22.21 12.28 4.24
N ASN A 73 -21.53 11.15 4.05
CA ASN A 73 -20.71 10.52 5.07
C ASN A 73 -19.33 11.17 5.16
N SER A 74 -18.72 11.16 6.35
CA SER A 74 -17.32 11.55 6.51
C SER A 74 -16.40 10.53 5.82
N PHE A 75 -15.10 10.83 5.74
CA PHE A 75 -14.12 9.87 5.21
C PHE A 75 -14.15 8.54 5.99
N ASP A 76 -14.21 8.63 7.33
CA ASP A 76 -14.14 7.46 8.21
C ASP A 76 -15.47 6.69 8.29
N SER A 77 -16.58 7.32 7.93
CA SER A 77 -17.90 6.69 7.93
C SER A 77 -18.37 6.26 6.54
N GLN A 78 -17.50 6.25 5.53
CA GLN A 78 -17.83 5.64 4.24
C GLN A 78 -18.17 4.15 4.42
N PRO A 79 -19.09 3.60 3.61
CA PRO A 79 -19.46 2.19 3.68
C PRO A 79 -18.24 1.25 3.68
N GLY A 80 -18.17 0.40 4.70
CA GLY A 80 -17.11 -0.60 4.83
C GLY A 80 -15.71 -0.02 4.98
N ALA A 81 -15.54 1.23 5.44
CA ALA A 81 -14.22 1.85 5.56
C ALA A 81 -13.20 0.98 6.30
N ARG A 82 -12.06 0.72 5.64
CA ARG A 82 -10.85 0.18 6.24
C ARG A 82 -9.73 1.16 5.99
N LEU A 83 -9.03 1.54 7.06
CA LEU A 83 -8.12 2.68 7.09
C LEU A 83 -6.78 2.27 7.71
N SER A 84 -5.69 2.78 7.15
CA SER A 84 -4.35 2.56 7.69
C SER A 84 -3.48 3.80 7.46
N GLY A 85 -2.84 4.26 8.54
CA GLY A 85 -2.02 5.46 8.55
C GLY A 85 -0.67 5.23 7.88
N VAL A 86 -0.13 6.30 7.30
CA VAL A 86 1.14 6.37 6.62
C VAL A 86 1.84 7.62 7.15
N PRO A 87 2.82 7.46 8.05
CA PRO A 87 3.55 8.59 8.61
C PRO A 87 4.15 9.49 7.53
N ALA A 88 4.18 10.79 7.81
CA ALA A 88 4.78 11.79 6.94
C ALA A 88 5.19 13.02 7.77
N HIS A 89 5.61 14.08 7.08
CA HIS A 89 5.93 15.38 7.68
C HIS A 89 5.45 16.54 6.76
N ASN A 90 5.48 17.76 7.27
CA ASN A 90 5.02 18.98 6.59
C ASN A 90 6.07 19.64 5.66
N ASN A 91 7.02 18.86 5.14
CA ASN A 91 8.07 19.36 4.23
C ASN A 91 7.94 18.64 2.88
N ARG A 92 8.76 19.02 1.90
CA ARG A 92 8.83 18.32 0.61
C ARG A 92 9.23 16.86 0.82
N ILE A 93 8.46 15.95 0.22
CA ILE A 93 8.68 14.49 0.26
C ILE A 93 8.88 14.01 -1.18
N ASP A 94 9.96 13.27 -1.40
CA ASP A 94 10.15 12.52 -2.65
C ASP A 94 9.36 11.20 -2.56
N TYR A 95 8.72 10.79 -3.66
CA TYR A 95 7.82 9.66 -3.66
C TYR A 95 7.87 8.88 -4.97
N TRP A 96 7.50 7.60 -4.87
CA TRP A 96 7.14 6.74 -5.99
C TRP A 96 5.64 6.45 -5.88
N LEU A 97 4.90 6.77 -6.92
CA LEU A 97 3.46 6.50 -7.00
C LEU A 97 3.22 5.67 -8.25
N THR A 98 2.55 4.54 -8.06
CA THR A 98 2.28 3.55 -9.10
C THR A 98 0.81 3.21 -9.01
N LEU A 99 0.15 3.09 -10.14
CA LEU A 99 -1.26 2.75 -10.15
C LEU A 99 -1.64 2.08 -11.45
N ASN A 100 -2.69 1.30 -11.38
CA ASN A 100 -3.35 0.71 -12.53
C ASN A 100 -4.88 0.83 -12.33
N PRO A 101 -5.73 0.28 -13.21
CA PRO A 101 -7.17 0.40 -13.07
C PRO A 101 -7.78 -0.17 -11.77
N GLN A 102 -7.04 -0.98 -11.01
CA GLN A 102 -7.52 -1.69 -9.82
C GLN A 102 -6.79 -1.35 -8.51
N ARG A 103 -5.57 -0.79 -8.56
CA ARG A 103 -4.76 -0.46 -7.36
C ARG A 103 -4.01 0.85 -7.48
N ILE A 104 -3.71 1.43 -6.32
CA ILE A 104 -2.74 2.51 -6.13
C ILE A 104 -1.76 2.04 -5.05
N ALA A 105 -0.47 2.07 -5.36
CA ALA A 105 0.61 1.82 -4.41
C ALA A 105 1.60 2.98 -4.41
N MET A 106 2.03 3.36 -3.22
CA MET A 106 2.89 4.51 -3.01
C MET A 106 4.00 4.18 -2.02
N ALA A 107 5.19 4.70 -2.29
CA ALA A 107 6.30 4.78 -1.36
C ALA A 107 6.77 6.23 -1.24
N MET A 108 7.20 6.64 -0.06
CA MET A 108 7.65 7.99 0.26
C MET A 108 8.97 7.94 1.01
N LYS A 109 9.91 8.79 0.61
CA LYS A 109 11.14 9.07 1.37
C LYS A 109 10.86 10.21 2.33
N VAL A 110 10.47 9.86 3.55
CA VAL A 110 10.03 10.79 4.60
C VAL A 110 11.20 11.23 5.48
N GLY A 111 12.30 10.50 5.50
CA GLY A 111 13.48 10.91 6.23
C GLY A 111 14.75 10.24 5.74
N THR A 112 15.86 10.55 6.39
CA THR A 112 17.13 9.83 6.17
C THR A 112 17.39 8.96 7.39
N PRO A 113 17.05 7.65 7.39
CA PRO A 113 16.61 6.81 6.26
C PRO A 113 15.16 6.30 6.39
N VAL A 114 14.17 7.15 6.63
CA VAL A 114 12.78 6.71 6.89
C VAL A 114 11.97 6.64 5.59
N TYR A 115 11.50 5.43 5.26
CA TYR A 115 10.63 5.18 4.11
C TYR A 115 9.26 4.69 4.56
N GLU A 116 8.23 5.26 3.93
CA GLU A 116 6.83 5.03 4.24
C GLU A 116 6.10 4.51 3.02
N SER A 117 5.07 3.69 3.19
CA SER A 117 4.36 3.10 2.05
C SER A 117 2.91 2.78 2.34
N CYS A 118 2.14 2.68 1.26
CA CYS A 118 0.79 2.16 1.32
C CYS A 118 0.37 1.44 0.04
N TYR A 119 -0.65 0.62 0.19
CA TYR A 119 -1.36 -0.09 -0.88
C TYR A 119 -2.87 0.06 -0.65
N VAL A 120 -3.58 0.54 -1.67
CA VAL A 120 -5.04 0.57 -1.69
C VAL A 120 -5.56 0.05 -3.03
N GLY A 121 -6.56 -0.83 -2.98
CA GLY A 121 -7.19 -1.40 -4.18
C GLY A 121 -7.19 -2.93 -4.17
N LYS A 122 -7.50 -3.56 -5.30
CA LYS A 122 -7.66 -5.02 -5.35
C LYS A 122 -6.32 -5.74 -5.30
N CYS A 123 -6.28 -6.90 -4.63
CA CYS A 123 -5.25 -7.90 -4.90
C CYS A 123 -5.63 -8.74 -6.13
N LEU A 124 -4.73 -9.60 -6.60
CA LEU A 124 -5.00 -10.60 -7.63
C LEU A 124 -5.62 -11.85 -6.96
N PRO A 125 -6.94 -12.06 -7.03
CA PRO A 125 -7.57 -13.17 -6.31
C PRO A 125 -7.27 -14.51 -6.98
N TYR A 126 -7.13 -15.57 -6.19
CA TYR A 126 -7.04 -16.95 -6.71
C TYR A 126 -8.41 -17.62 -6.86
N ALA A 127 -9.45 -17.01 -6.30
CA ALA A 127 -10.83 -17.41 -6.53
C ALA A 127 -11.40 -16.74 -7.79
N ARG A 128 -12.43 -17.36 -8.37
CA ARG A 128 -13.16 -16.76 -9.51
C ARG A 128 -13.86 -15.47 -9.09
N PRO A 129 -14.04 -14.50 -9.99
CA PRO A 129 -14.76 -13.25 -9.69
C PRO A 129 -16.15 -13.46 -9.06
N SER A 130 -16.86 -14.55 -9.41
CA SER A 130 -18.16 -14.87 -8.81
C SER A 130 -18.09 -15.38 -7.36
N GLN A 131 -16.94 -15.95 -6.95
CA GLN A 131 -16.73 -16.45 -5.59
C GLN A 131 -16.08 -15.40 -4.70
N TYR A 132 -15.29 -14.50 -5.29
CA TYR A 132 -14.64 -13.42 -4.56
C TYR A 132 -14.75 -12.08 -5.32
N PRO A 133 -15.91 -11.42 -5.24
CA PRO A 133 -16.21 -10.27 -6.12
C PRO A 133 -15.39 -9.02 -5.82
N TYR A 134 -14.98 -8.82 -4.57
CA TYR A 134 -14.40 -7.54 -4.14
C TYR A 134 -13.18 -7.72 -3.22
N PRO A 135 -12.07 -8.30 -3.73
CA PRO A 135 -10.85 -8.60 -2.97
C PRO A 135 -9.98 -7.34 -2.75
N VAL A 136 -10.56 -6.28 -2.19
CA VAL A 136 -9.83 -5.03 -1.90
C VAL A 136 -8.95 -5.16 -0.66
N VAL A 137 -7.78 -4.55 -0.74
CA VAL A 137 -6.77 -4.49 0.32
C VAL A 137 -6.52 -3.03 0.66
N CYS A 138 -6.48 -2.75 1.96
CA CYS A 138 -5.92 -1.51 2.50
C CYS A 138 -4.73 -1.85 3.37
N SER A 139 -3.59 -1.26 3.08
CA SER A 139 -2.38 -1.38 3.87
C SER A 139 -1.65 -0.05 3.91
N GLY A 140 -1.31 0.40 5.11
CA GLY A 140 -0.36 1.46 5.39
C GLY A 140 0.68 0.94 6.39
N MET A 141 1.24 1.84 7.19
CA MET A 141 2.29 1.52 8.17
C MET A 141 1.87 1.73 9.63
N LEU A 142 0.61 2.13 9.85
CA LEU A 142 -0.03 2.26 11.16
C LEU A 142 -1.46 1.69 11.14
N THR A 143 -1.91 1.19 12.30
CA THR A 143 -3.30 0.76 12.47
C THR A 143 -4.21 1.96 12.60
N GLY A 144 -5.15 2.14 11.66
CA GLY A 144 -6.05 3.29 11.64
C GLY A 144 -5.30 4.63 11.58
N ALA A 145 -5.89 5.68 12.15
CA ALA A 145 -5.31 7.02 12.22
C ALA A 145 -4.49 7.22 13.51
N ALA A 146 -3.51 6.34 13.77
CA ALA A 146 -2.67 6.45 14.96
C ALA A 146 -1.84 7.75 14.96
N ALA A 147 -1.78 8.42 16.11
CA ALA A 147 -1.06 9.67 16.35
C ALA A 147 0.45 9.43 16.50
N THR A 148 1.06 8.81 15.49
CA THR A 148 2.45 8.37 15.49
C THR A 148 3.26 9.21 14.53
N ARG A 149 4.41 9.73 14.98
CA ARG A 149 5.35 10.50 14.15
C ARG A 149 6.16 9.55 13.26
N PHE A 150 6.60 10.02 12.09
CA PHE A 150 7.46 9.25 11.17
C PHE A 150 8.77 8.76 11.81
N SER A 151 9.26 9.45 12.84
CA SER A 151 10.49 9.05 13.55
C SER A 151 10.26 7.99 14.63
N ASP A 152 9.05 7.47 14.78
CA ASP A 152 8.76 6.42 15.76
C ASP A 152 9.52 5.15 15.38
N THR A 153 10.20 4.55 16.37
CA THR A 153 11.03 3.36 16.17
C THR A 153 10.40 2.10 16.76
N SER A 154 9.13 2.16 17.18
CA SER A 154 8.46 1.01 17.76
C SER A 154 8.15 -0.04 16.69
N GLU A 155 7.92 -1.28 17.13
CA GLU A 155 7.43 -2.36 16.26
C GLU A 155 6.04 -2.08 15.70
N ASN A 156 5.32 -1.10 16.26
CA ASN A 156 4.02 -0.68 15.77
C ASN A 156 4.11 0.12 14.47
N HIS A 157 5.30 0.60 14.12
CA HIS A 157 5.61 1.33 12.90
C HIS A 157 6.40 0.45 11.91
N THR A 158 5.69 -0.17 10.95
CA THR A 158 6.28 -1.08 9.96
C THR A 158 5.29 -1.30 8.80
N ILE A 159 5.80 -1.77 7.66
CA ILE A 159 5.04 -2.18 6.48
C ILE A 159 3.87 -3.10 6.86
N GLY A 160 2.66 -2.77 6.41
CA GLY A 160 1.46 -3.53 6.76
C GLY A 160 1.36 -4.93 6.14
N TYR A 161 2.02 -5.18 5.01
CA TYR A 161 2.09 -6.52 4.39
C TYR A 161 3.33 -7.34 4.82
N LYS A 162 4.01 -6.95 5.90
CA LYS A 162 5.16 -7.67 6.44
C LYS A 162 4.73 -8.75 7.44
N GLY A 163 4.27 -9.88 6.91
CA GLY A 163 3.87 -11.04 7.70
C GLY A 163 2.46 -10.90 8.25
N ASN A 164 2.27 -11.00 9.57
CA ASN A 164 0.97 -10.79 10.20
C ASN A 164 0.85 -9.35 10.70
N SER A 165 -0.14 -8.60 10.22
CA SER A 165 -0.34 -7.21 10.65
C SER A 165 -1.79 -6.79 10.65
N ALA A 166 -2.20 -6.14 11.75
CA ALA A 166 -3.48 -5.41 11.83
C ALA A 166 -3.53 -4.16 10.90
N ARG A 167 -2.41 -3.76 10.30
CA ARG A 167 -2.33 -2.63 9.37
C ARG A 167 -2.80 -3.00 7.97
N LEU A 168 -2.82 -4.30 7.66
CA LEU A 168 -3.35 -4.82 6.41
C LEU A 168 -4.76 -5.36 6.65
N GLY A 169 -5.72 -4.82 5.92
CA GLY A 169 -7.08 -5.35 5.85
C GLY A 169 -7.37 -5.85 4.44
N LEU A 170 -7.77 -7.11 4.32
CA LEU A 170 -8.32 -7.72 3.11
C LEU A 170 -9.84 -7.86 3.27
N ARG A 171 -10.61 -7.41 2.27
CA ARG A 171 -12.06 -7.57 2.28
C ARG A 171 -12.42 -8.97 1.80
N SER A 172 -12.89 -9.86 2.69
CA SER A 172 -13.52 -11.12 2.31
C SER A 172 -15.02 -10.96 2.06
N ASN A 173 -15.71 -12.03 1.68
CA ASN A 173 -17.18 -12.04 1.58
C ASN A 173 -17.85 -11.79 2.96
N ASP A 174 -17.22 -12.26 4.04
CA ASP A 174 -17.79 -12.24 5.39
C ASP A 174 -17.39 -11.03 6.22
N GLY A 175 -16.28 -10.36 5.89
CA GLY A 175 -15.77 -9.28 6.73
C GLY A 175 -14.47 -8.67 6.24
N TRP A 176 -13.88 -7.84 7.09
CA TRP A 176 -12.47 -7.48 6.99
C TRP A 176 -11.64 -8.56 7.66
N LEU A 177 -10.59 -9.01 6.98
CA LEU A 177 -9.61 -9.96 7.48
C LEU A 177 -8.27 -9.26 7.65
N ASP A 178 -7.60 -9.53 8.76
CA ASP A 178 -6.18 -9.19 8.95
C ASP A 178 -5.37 -10.36 8.39
N ALA A 179 -5.12 -10.33 7.07
CA ALA A 179 -4.48 -11.44 6.37
C ALA A 179 -2.99 -11.55 6.72
N TYR A 180 -2.49 -12.78 6.84
CA TYR A 180 -1.06 -13.05 6.86
C TYR A 180 -0.51 -12.93 5.45
N CYS A 181 0.74 -12.49 5.34
CA CYS A 181 1.42 -12.28 4.08
C CYS A 181 2.65 -13.18 3.96
N TYR A 182 2.63 -14.11 3.02
CA TYR A 182 3.83 -14.79 2.53
C TYR A 182 4.71 -13.77 1.76
N PRO A 183 6.06 -13.88 1.76
CA PRO A 183 6.88 -14.86 2.47
C PRO A 183 7.18 -14.51 3.92
N TRP A 184 6.89 -13.29 4.38
CA TRP A 184 7.21 -12.85 5.75
C TRP A 184 6.52 -13.64 6.85
N GLY A 185 5.32 -14.17 6.59
CA GLY A 185 4.60 -15.07 7.49
C GLY A 185 5.34 -16.38 7.78
N ASN A 186 6.39 -16.70 7.00
CA ASN A 186 7.19 -17.90 7.17
C ASN A 186 8.62 -17.57 7.66
N SER A 187 8.93 -17.93 8.90
CA SER A 187 10.24 -17.69 9.52
C SER A 187 11.42 -18.33 8.78
N ARG A 188 11.19 -19.47 8.10
CA ARG A 188 12.23 -20.20 7.34
C ARG A 188 12.53 -19.62 5.97
N ILE A 189 11.77 -18.62 5.53
CA ILE A 189 11.91 -18.00 4.20
C ILE A 189 12.28 -16.53 4.38
N ALA A 190 11.32 -15.67 4.77
CA ALA A 190 11.56 -14.23 4.90
C ALA A 190 11.17 -13.64 6.26
N GLY A 191 10.65 -14.45 7.21
CA GLY A 191 10.30 -13.96 8.54
C GLY A 191 11.53 -13.69 9.42
N SER A 192 12.57 -14.53 9.32
CA SER A 192 13.85 -14.31 10.02
C SER A 192 15.08 -14.83 9.25
N THR A 193 14.85 -15.53 8.15
CA THR A 193 15.91 -16.15 7.35
C THR A 193 16.48 -15.16 6.34
N GLN A 194 17.79 -15.19 6.17
CA GLN A 194 18.49 -14.43 5.15
C GLN A 194 18.42 -15.17 3.82
N LEU A 195 17.52 -14.74 2.93
CA LEU A 195 17.56 -15.17 1.53
C LEU A 195 18.74 -14.51 0.81
N ARG A 196 19.43 -15.29 0.00
CA ARG A 196 20.55 -14.84 -0.83
C ARG A 196 20.05 -14.62 -2.27
N ASP A 197 20.82 -13.86 -3.02
CA ASP A 197 20.73 -13.91 -4.47
C ASP A 197 21.11 -15.32 -4.96
N THR A 198 20.58 -15.71 -6.11
CA THR A 198 21.01 -16.94 -6.79
C THR A 198 21.76 -16.56 -8.05
N GLY A 199 23.09 -16.70 -8.02
CA GLY A 199 23.94 -16.34 -9.16
C GLY A 199 23.89 -14.86 -9.53
N GLY A 200 23.79 -13.95 -8.54
CA GLY A 200 23.67 -12.51 -8.77
C GLY A 200 22.23 -12.01 -9.03
N VAL A 201 21.25 -12.92 -9.05
CA VAL A 201 19.84 -12.59 -9.31
C VAL A 201 19.06 -12.49 -7.99
N TYR A 202 18.41 -11.36 -7.81
CA TYR A 202 17.48 -11.11 -6.72
C TYR A 202 16.08 -11.59 -7.11
N HIS A 203 15.65 -12.72 -6.54
CA HIS A 203 14.32 -13.24 -6.83
C HIS A 203 13.23 -12.43 -6.14
N LEU A 204 12.26 -11.98 -6.92
CA LEU A 204 11.01 -11.44 -6.41
C LEU A 204 10.11 -12.58 -5.96
N LEU A 205 9.64 -12.52 -4.71
CA LEU A 205 8.62 -13.43 -4.22
C LEU A 205 7.28 -12.70 -4.14
N PRO A 206 6.18 -13.27 -4.65
CA PRO A 206 4.87 -12.64 -4.56
C PRO A 206 4.46 -12.49 -3.09
N ILE A 207 3.73 -11.42 -2.80
CA ILE A 207 3.14 -11.23 -1.47
C ILE A 207 1.76 -11.87 -1.47
N GLU A 208 1.67 -13.10 -0.98
CA GLU A 208 0.42 -13.86 -0.99
C GLU A 208 -0.32 -13.73 0.34
N LEU A 209 -1.63 -13.51 0.26
CA LEU A 209 -2.53 -13.28 1.39
C LEU A 209 -3.17 -14.61 1.82
N HIS A 210 -2.99 -14.99 3.08
CA HIS A 210 -3.45 -16.27 3.63
C HIS A 210 -3.89 -16.19 5.09
N ASP A 211 -4.60 -17.19 5.60
CA ASP A 211 -5.13 -17.26 6.98
C ASP A 211 -4.18 -17.93 7.98
N ASN A 212 -2.92 -18.14 7.58
CA ASN A 212 -1.92 -18.95 8.30
C ASN A 212 -2.37 -20.39 8.63
N THR A 213 -3.36 -20.91 7.91
CA THR A 213 -3.92 -22.24 8.12
C THR A 213 -4.06 -22.96 6.78
N ALA A 214 -5.20 -22.78 6.09
CA ALA A 214 -5.53 -23.53 4.87
C ALA A 214 -6.02 -22.64 3.73
N ASN A 215 -6.40 -21.39 4.00
CA ASN A 215 -6.98 -20.50 3.00
C ASN A 215 -5.92 -19.57 2.41
N LEU A 216 -5.91 -19.51 1.07
CA LEU A 216 -5.09 -18.63 0.27
C LEU A 216 -6.02 -17.81 -0.63
N TRP A 217 -5.94 -16.48 -0.54
CA TRP A 217 -6.91 -15.59 -1.18
C TRP A 217 -6.42 -14.98 -2.48
N GLY A 218 -5.12 -14.75 -2.61
CA GLY A 218 -4.52 -14.07 -3.75
C GLY A 218 -3.17 -13.45 -3.42
N ALA A 219 -2.63 -12.65 -4.34
CA ALA A 219 -1.37 -11.94 -4.16
C ALA A 219 -1.52 -10.43 -4.39
N LEU A 220 -0.73 -9.60 -3.71
CA LEU A 220 -0.69 -8.16 -4.00
C LEU A 220 -0.19 -7.92 -5.42
N ASP A 221 -0.79 -6.95 -6.11
CA ASP A 221 -0.38 -6.58 -7.46
C ASP A 221 0.72 -5.52 -7.42
N GLY A 222 1.84 -5.78 -8.09
CA GLY A 222 2.94 -4.83 -8.23
C GLY A 222 3.72 -4.55 -6.93
N ILE A 223 3.59 -5.41 -5.91
CA ILE A 223 4.43 -5.42 -4.71
C ILE A 223 4.98 -6.84 -4.55
N SER A 224 6.29 -6.96 -4.34
CA SER A 224 6.95 -8.26 -4.14
C SER A 224 7.99 -8.17 -3.05
N TYR A 225 8.20 -9.25 -2.32
CA TYR A 225 9.36 -9.36 -1.44
C TYR A 225 10.65 -9.41 -2.27
N ILE A 226 11.70 -8.75 -1.79
CA ILE A 226 13.06 -8.85 -2.30
C ILE A 226 14.03 -8.88 -1.11
N THR A 227 15.11 -9.65 -1.19
CA THR A 227 16.09 -9.72 -0.10
C THR A 227 16.89 -8.43 0.02
N GLY A 228 17.21 -8.06 1.26
CA GLY A 228 18.16 -7.00 1.61
C GLY A 228 19.62 -7.42 1.54
N PHE A 229 19.92 -8.69 1.26
CA PHE A 229 21.31 -9.15 1.18
C PHE A 229 22.07 -8.48 0.03
N ASN A 230 23.07 -7.64 0.32
CA ASN A 230 23.79 -6.89 -0.71
C ASN A 230 22.88 -6.05 -1.64
N ASN A 231 21.74 -5.62 -1.09
CA ASN A 231 20.77 -4.77 -1.74
C ASN A 231 20.55 -3.51 -0.91
N ALA A 232 20.15 -2.42 -1.56
CA ALA A 232 19.95 -1.13 -0.92
C ALA A 232 18.61 -0.53 -1.34
N VAL A 233 18.06 0.32 -0.47
CA VAL A 233 16.88 1.12 -0.81
C VAL A 233 17.18 2.01 -2.01
N GLU A 234 16.16 2.28 -2.83
CA GLU A 234 16.21 3.04 -4.08
C GLU A 234 16.96 2.34 -5.23
N ASN A 235 17.52 1.15 -5.02
CA ASN A 235 18.00 0.34 -6.14
C ASN A 235 16.86 0.07 -7.11
N THR A 236 17.17 0.13 -8.40
CA THR A 236 16.23 -0.19 -9.47
C THR A 236 16.60 -1.52 -10.12
N LEU A 237 15.61 -2.30 -10.53
CA LEU A 237 15.80 -3.52 -11.29
C LEU A 237 14.74 -3.64 -12.38
N THR A 238 15.09 -4.29 -13.49
CA THR A 238 14.17 -4.58 -14.59
C THR A 238 14.05 -6.09 -14.74
N ILE A 239 12.83 -6.61 -14.71
CA ILE A 239 12.52 -8.03 -14.94
C ILE A 239 11.41 -8.08 -15.98
N ASP A 240 11.62 -8.83 -17.07
CA ASP A 240 10.64 -8.97 -18.15
C ASP A 240 10.08 -7.62 -18.65
N GLU A 241 10.98 -6.65 -18.87
CA GLU A 241 10.67 -5.27 -19.30
C GLU A 241 9.85 -4.42 -18.30
N ILE A 242 9.68 -4.92 -17.07
CA ILE A 242 9.01 -4.22 -15.99
C ILE A 242 10.05 -3.69 -15.01
N ASP A 243 9.99 -2.39 -14.74
CA ASP A 243 10.87 -1.72 -13.78
C ASP A 243 10.32 -1.81 -12.36
N TYR A 244 11.22 -1.96 -11.40
CA TYR A 244 10.93 -1.98 -9.98
C TYR A 244 11.91 -1.09 -9.23
N VAL A 245 11.44 -0.52 -8.11
CA VAL A 245 12.28 0.16 -7.13
C VAL A 245 12.26 -0.59 -5.80
N VAL A 246 13.43 -0.75 -5.18
CA VAL A 246 13.58 -1.39 -3.88
C VAL A 246 13.28 -0.38 -2.79
N ILE A 247 12.35 -0.71 -1.90
CA ILE A 247 11.93 0.14 -0.78
C ILE A 247 12.15 -0.62 0.52
N GLN A 248 12.66 0.07 1.55
CA GLN A 248 12.90 -0.51 2.86
C GLN A 248 11.77 -0.21 3.85
N ASP A 249 11.70 -0.98 4.92
CA ASP A 249 10.74 -0.86 6.01
C ASP A 249 11.19 0.20 7.04
N VAL A 250 10.62 1.40 6.97
CA VAL A 250 11.00 2.54 7.82
C VAL A 250 12.51 2.81 7.67
N ALA A 251 13.26 2.70 8.77
CA ALA A 251 14.70 2.89 8.83
C ALA A 251 15.47 1.56 8.91
N ARG A 252 14.77 0.42 8.78
CA ARG A 252 15.36 -0.91 8.94
C ARG A 252 16.13 -1.32 7.67
N ASN A 253 17.26 -1.99 7.87
CA ASN A 253 18.19 -2.38 6.82
C ASN A 253 18.64 -3.85 6.92
N GLY A 254 17.89 -4.68 7.65
CA GLY A 254 18.11 -6.11 7.73
C GLY A 254 17.68 -6.83 6.45
N PHE A 255 18.05 -8.09 6.33
CA PHE A 255 17.83 -8.89 5.12
C PHE A 255 16.35 -9.08 4.73
N THR A 256 15.44 -8.89 5.68
CA THR A 256 13.99 -9.08 5.51
C THR A 256 13.23 -7.76 5.50
N ASP A 257 13.92 -6.62 5.47
CA ASP A 257 13.31 -5.30 5.63
C ASP A 257 13.04 -4.59 4.29
N TYR A 258 12.92 -5.35 3.19
CA TYR A 258 12.82 -4.79 1.84
C TYR A 258 11.68 -5.39 1.02
N TYR A 259 11.11 -4.57 0.15
CA TYR A 259 10.19 -4.99 -0.91
C TYR A 259 10.53 -4.28 -2.22
N ALA A 260 10.10 -4.86 -3.33
CA ALA A 260 10.16 -4.26 -4.66
C ALA A 260 8.78 -3.70 -5.03
N LEU A 261 8.73 -2.41 -5.35
CA LEU A 261 7.57 -1.72 -5.88
C LEU A 261 7.65 -1.71 -7.41
N ARG A 262 6.67 -2.29 -8.09
CA ARG A 262 6.56 -2.26 -9.55
C ARG A 262 6.19 -0.86 -10.03
N MET A 263 6.97 -0.31 -10.94
CA MET A 263 6.70 0.94 -11.64
C MET A 263 5.78 0.65 -12.83
N ASP A 264 4.49 0.98 -12.68
CA ASP A 264 3.54 0.89 -13.79
C ASP A 264 3.82 2.06 -14.76
N ALA A 265 4.03 1.73 -16.03
CA ALA A 265 4.28 2.68 -17.12
C ALA A 265 2.98 3.27 -17.65
#